data_AF-A0A8T4BXM8-F1
#
_entry.id   AF-A0A8T4BXM8-F1
#
_cell.length_a   1.000
_cell.length_b   1.000
_cell.length_c   1.000
_cell.angle_alpha   90.00
_cell.angle_beta   90.00
_cell.angle_gamma   90.00
#
_symmetry.space_group_name_H-M   'P 1'
#
loop_
_entity.id
_entity.type
_entity.pdbx_description
1 polymer ?
#
loop_
_entity_poly.entity_id
_entity_poly.type
_entity_poly.pdbx_seq_one_letter_code
_entity_poly.pdbx_strand_id
1 'polypeptide(L)'
;MIKIKFIPYEIVRDDFKKVMRALQREALVLIDAKLNPEEEADLIKNTMEKFSEQFTGIELSSIEAPELGNVDKFKNLLVERLTGKKRGFTIIGPAGIVRKIKKNPQELLVYM
;
A
#
# COMPACT_ATOMS: atom_id res chain seq x y z
N MET A 1 8.68 16.93 -7.29
CA MET A 1 9.21 16.07 -6.21
C MET A 1 8.07 15.17 -5.76
N ILE A 2 8.23 13.84 -5.83
CA ILE A 2 7.18 12.89 -5.46
C ILE A 2 7.08 12.88 -3.92
N LYS A 3 5.87 13.09 -3.39
CA LYS A 3 5.60 13.00 -1.95
C LYS A 3 5.09 11.60 -1.62
N ILE A 4 5.78 10.91 -0.73
CA ILE A 4 5.35 9.61 -0.19
C ILE A 4 4.76 9.85 1.19
N LYS A 5 3.54 9.38 1.42
CA LYS A 5 2.87 9.42 2.72
C LYS A 5 2.76 8.01 3.27
N PHE A 6 3.41 7.78 4.40
CA PHE A 6 3.27 6.55 5.16
C PHE A 6 1.98 6.57 5.99
N ILE A 7 1.24 5.46 6.00
CA ILE A 7 0.01 5.28 6.79
C ILE A 7 0.02 3.86 7.40
N PRO A 8 0.07 3.73 8.74
CA PRO A 8 -0.10 2.45 9.41
C PRO A 8 -1.43 1.76 9.05
N TYR A 9 -1.41 0.44 8.88
CA TYR A 9 -2.57 -0.35 8.49
C TYR A 9 -3.75 -0.20 9.47
N GLU A 10 -3.51 -0.01 10.76
CA GLU A 10 -4.56 0.19 11.76
C GLU A 10 -5.42 1.41 11.42
N ILE A 11 -4.79 2.48 10.90
CA ILE A 11 -5.50 3.68 10.44
C ILE A 11 -6.31 3.39 9.19
N VAL A 12 -5.81 2.53 8.30
CA VAL A 12 -6.52 2.11 7.10
C VAL A 12 -7.76 1.31 7.48
N ARG A 13 -7.60 0.33 8.38
CA ARG A 13 -8.69 -0.51 8.89
C ARG A 13 -9.79 0.32 9.54
N ASP A 14 -9.42 1.31 10.34
CA ASP A 14 -10.37 2.07 11.16
C ASP A 14 -10.98 3.28 10.39
N ASP A 15 -10.23 3.92 9.48
CA ASP A 15 -10.71 5.07 8.69
C ASP A 15 -10.12 5.11 7.27
N PHE A 16 -10.73 4.32 6.40
CA PHE A 16 -10.39 4.23 4.99
C PHE A 16 -10.49 5.57 4.22
N LYS A 17 -11.33 6.51 4.67
CA LYS A 17 -11.50 7.83 4.02
C LYS A 17 -10.23 8.67 4.15
N LYS A 18 -9.42 8.45 5.19
CA LYS A 18 -8.16 9.17 5.41
C LYS A 18 -7.10 8.82 4.36
N VAL A 19 -7.09 7.58 3.88
CA VAL A 19 -6.24 7.12 2.76
C VAL A 19 -6.68 7.80 1.47
N MET A 20 -7.99 7.82 1.19
CA MET A 20 -8.52 8.46 -0.02
C MET A 20 -8.17 9.95 -0.11
N ARG A 21 -8.31 10.69 1.00
CA ARG A 21 -7.94 12.12 1.07
C ARG A 21 -6.44 12.35 0.86
N ALA A 22 -5.59 11.38 1.22
CA ALA A 22 -4.17 11.45 0.95
C ALA A 22 -3.88 11.27 -0.55
N LEU A 23 -4.54 10.30 -1.19
CA LEU A 23 -4.41 10.04 -2.63
C LEU A 23 -4.86 11.23 -3.49
N GLN A 24 -5.90 11.97 -3.07
CA GLN A 24 -6.37 13.21 -3.73
C GLN A 24 -5.31 14.30 -3.89
N ARG A 25 -4.24 14.26 -3.10
CA ARG A 25 -3.18 15.28 -3.13
C ARG A 25 -1.95 14.84 -3.93
N GLU A 26 -2.13 13.96 -4.90
CA GLU A 26 -1.06 13.37 -5.73
C GLU A 26 0.06 12.69 -4.92
N ALA A 27 -0.27 12.20 -3.73
CA ALA A 27 0.68 11.50 -2.88
C ALA A 27 0.72 10.01 -3.25
N LEU A 28 1.94 9.46 -3.34
CA LEU A 28 2.15 8.02 -3.19
C LEU A 28 1.85 7.68 -1.73
N VAL A 29 1.00 6.68 -1.48
CA VAL A 29 0.70 6.20 -0.14
C VAL A 29 1.38 4.85 0.06
N LEU A 30 2.08 4.71 1.19
CA LEU A 30 2.71 3.47 1.64
C LEU A 30 2.00 2.98 2.89
N ILE A 31 1.52 1.74 2.87
CA ILE A 31 0.90 1.05 4.00
C ILE A 31 1.84 -0.06 4.46
N ASP A 32 2.01 -0.24 5.77
CA ASP A 32 2.88 -1.26 6.42
C ASP A 32 2.23 -2.63 6.61
N ALA A 33 1.25 -2.95 5.77
CA ALA A 33 0.69 -4.28 5.68
C ALA A 33 0.34 -4.58 4.23
N LYS A 34 0.29 -5.88 3.92
CA LYS A 34 -0.34 -6.37 2.70
C LYS A 34 -1.86 -6.31 2.86
N LEU A 35 -2.52 -5.54 2.00
CA LEU A 35 -3.98 -5.58 1.89
C LEU A 35 -4.45 -6.91 1.29
N ASN A 36 -5.61 -7.38 1.73
CA ASN A 36 -6.26 -8.55 1.14
C ASN A 36 -7.01 -8.15 -0.16
N PRO A 37 -7.36 -9.10 -1.04
CA PRO A 37 -8.00 -8.76 -2.32
C PRO A 37 -9.30 -7.97 -2.20
N GLU A 38 -10.07 -8.18 -1.14
CA GLU A 38 -11.34 -7.46 -0.88
C GLU A 38 -11.06 -5.99 -0.54
N GLU A 39 -10.11 -5.72 0.35
CA GLU A 39 -9.66 -4.36 0.70
C GLU A 39 -9.07 -3.64 -0.52
N GLU A 40 -8.28 -4.33 -1.35
CA GLU A 40 -7.73 -3.77 -2.57
C GLU A 40 -8.86 -3.39 -3.55
N ALA A 41 -9.83 -4.28 -3.76
CA ALA A 41 -10.97 -4.03 -4.64
C ALA A 41 -11.84 -2.86 -4.15
N ASP A 42 -12.10 -2.79 -2.84
CA ASP A 42 -12.85 -1.69 -2.23
C ASP A 42 -12.10 -0.36 -2.37
N LEU A 43 -10.77 -0.35 -2.23
CA LEU A 43 -9.96 0.84 -2.44
C LEU A 43 -10.03 1.32 -3.89
N ILE A 44 -9.91 0.40 -4.85
CA ILE A 44 -10.02 0.69 -6.28
C ILE A 44 -11.40 1.29 -6.57
N LYS A 45 -12.46 0.59 -6.15
CA LYS A 45 -13.84 1.01 -6.40
C LYS A 45 -14.12 2.40 -5.83
N ASN A 46 -13.88 2.60 -4.53
CA ASN A 46 -14.15 3.87 -3.87
C ASN A 46 -13.31 5.02 -4.47
N THR A 47 -12.07 4.74 -4.87
CA THR A 47 -11.21 5.75 -5.50
C THR A 47 -11.73 6.12 -6.89
N MET A 48 -12.09 5.14 -7.71
CA MET A 48 -12.66 5.41 -9.04
C MET A 48 -14.00 6.14 -8.96
N GLU A 49 -14.83 5.86 -7.95
CA GLU A 49 -16.10 6.57 -7.73
C GLU A 49 -15.90 8.04 -7.30
N LYS A 50 -14.86 8.35 -6.52
CA LYS A 50 -14.63 9.70 -5.97
C LYS A 50 -13.74 10.61 -6.81
N PHE A 51 -12.99 10.05 -7.75
CA PHE A 51 -12.02 10.80 -8.54
C PHE A 51 -12.45 10.75 -10.00
N SER A 52 -13.12 11.81 -10.46
CA SER A 52 -13.85 11.76 -11.73
C SER A 52 -12.99 11.99 -12.97
N GLU A 53 -11.88 12.75 -12.92
CA GLU A 53 -11.24 13.18 -14.19
C GLU A 53 -9.69 13.31 -14.18
N GLN A 54 -9.05 13.56 -13.03
CA GLN A 54 -7.60 13.81 -12.97
C GLN A 54 -6.77 12.60 -12.53
N PHE A 55 -7.42 11.53 -12.06
CA PHE A 55 -6.73 10.36 -11.52
C PHE A 55 -6.68 9.26 -12.58
N THR A 56 -5.48 8.92 -13.05
CA THR A 56 -5.23 7.92 -14.11
C THR A 56 -5.48 6.46 -13.67
N GLY A 57 -6.31 6.25 -12.64
CA GLY A 57 -6.45 5.00 -11.89
C GLY A 57 -5.46 4.87 -10.73
N ILE A 58 -5.85 4.09 -9.72
CA ILE A 58 -4.94 3.61 -8.68
C ILE A 58 -4.38 2.25 -9.06
N GLU A 59 -3.13 2.00 -8.71
CA GLU A 59 -2.56 0.67 -8.78
C GLU A 59 -1.99 0.30 -7.42
N LEU A 60 -2.20 -0.96 -7.03
CA LEU A 60 -1.68 -1.52 -5.80
C LEU A 60 -0.50 -2.44 -6.12
N SER A 61 0.57 -2.30 -5.36
CA SER A 61 1.65 -3.28 -5.32
C SER A 61 1.87 -3.70 -3.89
N SER A 62 1.60 -4.97 -3.61
CA SER A 62 1.90 -5.58 -2.33
C SER A 62 3.26 -6.28 -2.42
N ILE A 63 4.25 -5.76 -1.70
CA ILE A 63 5.60 -6.33 -1.63
C ILE A 63 5.66 -7.20 -0.38
N GLU A 64 5.87 -8.51 -0.57
CA GLU A 64 6.17 -9.41 0.54
C GLU A 64 7.61 -9.18 1.01
N ALA A 65 7.80 -9.06 2.32
CA ALA A 65 9.15 -8.99 2.87
C ALA A 65 9.87 -10.33 2.59
N PRO A 66 11.11 -10.32 2.07
CA PRO A 66 11.84 -11.55 1.82
C PRO A 66 12.04 -12.31 3.13
N GLU A 67 11.71 -13.61 3.13
CA GLU A 67 11.94 -14.49 4.27
C GLU A 67 13.44 -14.80 4.40
N LEU A 68 14.16 -14.07 5.25
CA LEU A 68 15.56 -14.33 5.56
C LEU A 68 15.67 -15.41 6.65
N GLY A 69 15.20 -16.62 6.33
CA GLY A 69 15.42 -17.83 7.14
C GLY A 69 14.31 -18.21 8.14
N ASN A 70 14.55 -19.27 8.92
CA ASN A 70 13.55 -19.91 9.78
C ASN A 70 13.07 -19.03 10.96
N VAL A 71 13.92 -18.11 11.43
CA VAL A 71 13.56 -17.15 12.49
C VAL A 71 12.54 -16.13 11.99
N ASP A 72 12.67 -15.70 10.73
CA ASP A 72 11.76 -14.72 10.14
C ASP A 72 10.39 -15.32 9.84
N LYS A 73 10.31 -16.61 9.52
CA LYS A 73 9.04 -17.34 9.41
C LYS A 73 8.23 -17.31 10.71
N PHE A 74 8.89 -17.52 11.85
CA PHE A 74 8.22 -17.50 13.16
C PHE A 74 7.76 -16.10 13.54
N LYS A 75 8.58 -15.07 13.28
CA LYS A 75 8.20 -13.67 13.49
C LYS A 75 7.05 -13.26 12.57
N ASN A 76 7.05 -13.69 11.31
CA ASN A 76 5.98 -13.43 10.37
C ASN A 76 4.66 -14.08 10.83
N LEU A 77 4.72 -15.32 11.32
CA LEU A 77 3.56 -16.03 11.88
C LEU A 77 3.00 -15.32 13.12
N LEU A 78 3.88 -14.81 14.00
CA LEU A 78 3.48 -14.04 15.17
C LEU A 78 2.83 -12.70 14.80
N VAL A 79 3.43 -11.95 13.87
CA VAL A 79 2.86 -10.70 13.35
C VAL A 79 1.49 -10.97 12.74
N GLU A 80 1.38 -11.99 11.88
CA GLU A 80 0.11 -12.36 11.24
C GLU A 80 -0.97 -12.78 12.25
N ARG A 81 -0.60 -13.46 13.33
CA ARG A 81 -1.55 -13.78 14.41
C ARG A 81 -1.99 -12.58 15.25
N LEU A 82 -1.11 -11.60 15.45
CA LEU A 82 -1.39 -10.41 16.26
C LEU A 82 -2.16 -9.34 15.48
N THR A 83 -1.80 -9.11 14.22
CA THR A 83 -2.40 -8.07 13.37
C THR A 83 -3.48 -8.60 12.45
N GLY A 84 -3.57 -9.93 12.27
CA GLY A 84 -4.43 -10.55 11.27
C GLY A 84 -3.92 -10.32 9.83
N LYS A 85 -2.71 -9.78 9.66
CA LYS A 85 -2.16 -9.38 8.36
C LYS A 85 -0.76 -9.91 8.11
N LYS A 86 -0.53 -10.28 6.86
CA LYS A 86 0.80 -10.65 6.38
C LYS A 86 1.72 -9.43 6.40
N ARG A 87 2.95 -9.68 6.84
CA ARG A 87 4.02 -8.68 6.86
C ARG A 87 4.39 -8.29 5.43
N GLY A 88 4.43 -7.00 5.15
CA GLY A 88 4.70 -6.49 3.82
C GLY A 88 4.29 -5.03 3.70
N PHE A 89 4.41 -4.48 2.51
CA PHE A 89 3.98 -3.11 2.23
C PHE A 89 3.04 -3.07 1.05
N THR A 90 2.00 -2.25 1.13
CA THR A 90 1.14 -1.93 0.00
C THR A 90 1.39 -0.49 -0.43
N ILE A 91 1.76 -0.32 -1.70
CA ILE A 91 1.96 0.99 -2.32
C ILE A 91 0.74 1.32 -3.17
N ILE A 92 0.21 2.54 -3.01
CA ILE A 92 -0.94 3.04 -3.73
C ILE A 92 -0.60 4.41 -4.33
N GLY A 93 -0.97 4.62 -5.58
CA GLY A 93 -0.84 5.94 -6.21
C GLY A 93 -1.29 5.92 -7.67
N PRO A 94 -1.03 7.00 -8.42
CA PRO A 94 -1.31 7.08 -9.84
C PRO A 94 -0.68 5.91 -10.60
N ALA A 95 -1.47 5.22 -11.42
CA ALA A 95 -1.06 4.00 -12.11
C ALA A 95 0.29 4.11 -12.85
N GLY A 96 0.54 5.23 -13.52
CA GLY A 96 1.81 5.46 -14.22
C GLY A 96 3.05 5.38 -13.29
N ILE A 97 2.95 5.95 -12.08
CA ILE A 97 4.04 5.96 -11.10
C ILE A 97 4.22 4.57 -10.49
N VAL A 98 3.13 3.92 -10.09
CA VAL A 98 3.17 2.60 -9.46
C VAL A 98 3.69 1.53 -10.43
N ARG A 99 3.29 1.57 -11.71
CA ARG A 99 3.83 0.66 -12.75
C ARG A 99 5.33 0.80 -12.92
N LYS A 100 5.84 2.02 -12.80
CA LYS A 100 7.27 2.32 -12.88
C LYS A 100 8.02 1.65 -11.72
N ILE A 101 7.49 1.79 -10.50
CA ILE A 101 8.02 1.14 -9.30
C ILE A 101 7.95 -0.39 -9.39
N LYS A 102 6.84 -0.97 -9.89
CA LYS A 102 6.73 -2.42 -10.09
C LYS A 102 7.76 -2.96 -11.09
N LYS A 103 7.98 -2.25 -12.20
CA LYS A 103 8.95 -2.64 -13.23
C LYS A 103 10.38 -2.54 -12.74
N ASN A 104 10.68 -1.56 -11.90
CA ASN A 104 11.99 -1.38 -11.31
C ASN A 104 11.84 -0.96 -9.83
N PRO A 105 11.87 -1.92 -8.90
CA PRO A 105 11.71 -1.63 -7.46
C PRO A 105 12.76 -0.66 -6.90
N GLN A 106 13.93 -0.54 -7.56
CA GLN A 106 14.96 0.43 -7.16
C GLN A 106 14.55 1.89 -7.39
N GLU A 107 13.47 2.15 -8.13
CA GLU A 107 12.89 3.48 -8.23
C GLU A 107 12.18 3.94 -6.95
N LEU A 108 11.85 3.00 -6.06
CA LEU A 108 11.35 3.30 -4.73
C LEU A 108 12.51 3.23 -3.72
N LEU A 109 13.11 4.38 -3.48
CA LEU A 109 14.08 4.55 -2.39
C LEU A 109 13.36 5.10 -1.17
N VAL A 110 13.07 4.23 -0.21
CA VAL A 110 12.61 4.63 1.13
C VAL A 110 13.82 4.53 2.05
N TYR A 111 14.46 5.67 2.33
CA TYR A 111 15.36 5.78 3.48
C TYR A 111 14.47 5.95 4.72
N MET A 112 14.47 4.96 5.61
CA MET A 112 13.88 5.06 6.95
C MET A 112 14.97 5.41 7.95
#